data_AF-A0A086D631-F1
#
_entry.id   AF-A0A086D631-F1
#
_cell.length_a   1.000
_cell.length_b   1.000
_cell.length_c   1.000
_cell.angle_alpha   90.00
_cell.angle_beta   90.00
_cell.angle_gamma   90.00
#
_symmetry.space_group_name_H-M   'P 1'
#
loop_
_entity.id
_entity.type
_entity.pdbx_description
1 polymer ?
#
loop_
_entity_poly.entity_id
_entity_poly.type
_entity_poly.pdbx_seq_one_letter_code
_entity_poly.pdbx_strand_id
1 'polypeptide(L)'
;MIAHLRKGLALLWLVSLTACSDDTASLNITGVDYAGQGIRYYYVVDPTDDKNRGGGESITPYSAGGIMCCYSVPKKWQEGLSVDVVVSYPLEGDTTDERSASLAKREAEGKLNETIHVEVPKYETPAKGTLWVQFLPDKQANVVVSNLSPDHKDFPGEVKGWPVPSDEYRKKIADREIKDASSRVAATKKDLDAIRAGDESVVKDYWRIRKKTAPDEIAKFSGWSDPRFLKYLEKSLEWYVERDEKNIEDLKRVYQ
;
A
#
# COMPACT_ATOMS: atom_id res chain seq x y z
N MET A 1 40.39 65.16 -40.79
CA MET A 1 39.10 64.85 -41.45
C MET A 1 39.21 63.45 -42.06
N ILE A 2 38.52 62.46 -41.46
CA ILE A 2 37.83 61.28 -42.06
C ILE A 2 38.72 60.31 -42.90
N ALA A 3 39.14 59.16 -42.33
CA ALA A 3 38.58 57.78 -42.50
C ALA A 3 38.84 57.13 -43.89
N HIS A 4 39.31 55.89 -44.05
CA HIS A 4 38.64 54.67 -43.58
C HIS A 4 39.55 53.44 -43.39
N LEU A 5 39.17 52.71 -42.34
CA LEU A 5 39.53 51.36 -41.88
C LEU A 5 39.44 50.26 -42.96
N ARG A 6 40.43 49.36 -42.95
CA ARG A 6 40.46 48.05 -43.62
C ARG A 6 39.39 47.12 -43.02
N LYS A 7 38.57 46.51 -43.88
CA LYS A 7 37.57 45.47 -43.53
C LYS A 7 38.30 44.14 -43.27
N GLY A 8 38.30 43.69 -42.03
CA GLY A 8 38.66 42.32 -41.65
C GLY A 8 37.38 41.51 -41.44
N LEU A 9 37.18 40.49 -42.28
CA LEU A 9 36.05 39.56 -42.24
C LEU A 9 36.21 38.63 -41.03
N ALA A 10 35.49 38.90 -39.94
CA ALA A 10 35.41 38.00 -38.80
C ALA A 10 34.38 36.91 -39.08
N LEU A 11 34.86 35.69 -39.34
CA LEU A 11 34.05 34.49 -39.49
C LEU A 11 33.53 34.07 -38.10
N LEU A 12 32.29 34.41 -37.75
CA LEU A 12 31.64 33.91 -36.55
C LEU A 12 31.34 32.41 -36.72
N TRP A 13 32.09 31.57 -36.02
CA TRP A 13 31.74 30.17 -35.77
C TRP A 13 30.50 30.13 -34.87
N LEU A 14 29.34 29.85 -35.47
CA LEU A 14 28.12 29.46 -34.75
C LEU A 14 28.36 28.09 -34.12
N VAL A 15 28.74 28.08 -32.83
CA VAL A 15 28.65 26.91 -31.97
C VAL A 15 27.17 26.56 -31.85
N SER A 16 26.75 25.56 -32.62
CA SER A 16 25.42 24.98 -32.50
C SER A 16 25.36 24.24 -31.17
N LEU A 17 24.76 24.87 -30.16
CA LEU A 17 24.29 24.18 -28.96
C LEU A 17 23.21 23.18 -29.43
N THR A 18 23.62 21.93 -29.68
CA THR A 18 22.69 20.80 -29.67
C THR A 18 22.12 20.75 -28.27
N ALA A 19 20.94 21.34 -28.07
CA ALA A 19 20.13 21.03 -26.91
C ALA A 19 19.91 19.52 -26.92
N CYS A 20 20.51 18.80 -25.96
CA CYS A 20 20.12 17.42 -25.66
C CYS A 20 18.64 17.47 -25.33
N SER A 21 17.78 17.13 -26.29
CA SER A 21 16.39 16.87 -25.99
C SER A 21 16.37 15.64 -25.11
N ASP A 22 15.87 15.78 -23.88
CA ASP A 22 15.66 14.65 -22.99
C ASP A 22 14.70 13.67 -23.70
N ASP A 23 15.23 12.54 -24.18
CA ASP A 23 14.48 11.55 -24.97
C ASP A 23 13.77 10.54 -24.07
N THR A 24 13.70 10.83 -22.78
CA THR A 24 13.04 10.01 -21.77
C THR A 24 11.70 10.61 -21.35
N ALA A 25 10.80 9.74 -20.91
CA ALA A 25 9.55 10.09 -20.26
C ALA A 25 9.62 9.61 -18.81
N SER A 26 9.26 10.50 -17.88
CA SER A 26 9.11 10.16 -16.47
C SER A 26 7.74 9.55 -16.22
N LEU A 27 7.72 8.33 -15.69
CA LEU A 27 6.50 7.59 -15.36
C LEU A 27 6.27 7.58 -13.86
N ASN A 28 5.00 7.61 -13.48
CA ASN A 28 4.59 7.18 -12.14
C ASN A 28 4.88 5.69 -11.96
N ILE A 29 4.93 5.21 -10.72
CA ILE A 29 5.11 3.80 -10.37
C ILE A 29 4.01 3.39 -9.40
N THR A 30 3.43 2.24 -9.66
CA THR A 30 2.55 1.57 -8.71
C THR A 30 2.62 0.06 -8.92
N GLY A 31 2.16 -0.69 -7.93
CA GLY A 31 2.33 -2.12 -7.87
C GLY A 31 1.04 -2.79 -7.46
N VAL A 32 0.81 -4.00 -7.98
CA VAL A 32 -0.39 -4.78 -7.73
C VAL A 32 0.03 -6.20 -7.37
N ASP A 33 -0.43 -6.70 -6.24
CA ASP A 33 -0.15 -8.04 -5.76
C ASP A 33 -1.26 -9.01 -6.21
N TYR A 34 -1.01 -9.76 -7.28
CA TYR A 34 -1.86 -10.88 -7.70
C TYR A 34 -1.47 -12.20 -7.03
N ALA A 35 -0.29 -12.26 -6.40
CA ALA A 35 0.22 -13.46 -5.73
C ALA A 35 -0.43 -13.67 -4.35
N GLY A 36 -0.84 -12.60 -3.67
CA GLY A 36 -1.47 -12.66 -2.36
C GLY A 36 -0.49 -12.80 -1.20
N GLN A 37 0.80 -12.58 -1.44
CA GLN A 37 1.83 -12.63 -0.40
C GLN A 37 2.01 -11.28 0.32
N GLY A 38 1.56 -10.19 -0.28
CA GLY A 38 1.88 -8.83 0.13
C GLY A 38 3.33 -8.45 -0.18
N ILE A 39 3.61 -7.14 -0.21
CA ILE A 39 4.90 -6.57 -0.53
C ILE A 39 5.26 -5.56 0.55
N ARG A 40 6.39 -5.74 1.24
CA ARG A 40 6.83 -4.81 2.29
C ARG A 40 7.34 -3.51 1.70
N TYR A 41 8.19 -3.60 0.69
CA TYR A 41 8.55 -2.50 -0.20
C TYR A 41 9.09 -3.08 -1.50
N TYR A 42 9.10 -2.28 -2.55
CA TYR A 42 9.78 -2.61 -3.80
C TYR A 42 10.25 -1.34 -4.49
N TYR A 43 11.18 -1.49 -5.42
CA TYR A 43 11.59 -0.44 -6.33
C TYR A 43 11.99 -1.05 -7.67
N VAL A 44 11.92 -0.23 -8.70
CA VAL A 44 12.38 -0.56 -10.05
C VAL A 44 13.69 0.18 -10.28
N VAL A 45 14.64 -0.48 -10.92
CA VAL A 45 15.92 0.10 -11.31
C VAL A 45 16.25 -0.29 -12.76
N ASP A 46 16.90 0.62 -13.49
CA ASP A 46 17.45 0.32 -14.80
C ASP A 46 18.67 -0.60 -14.62
N PRO A 47 18.71 -1.78 -15.25
CA PRO A 47 19.82 -2.73 -15.13
C PRO A 47 21.17 -2.15 -15.59
N THR A 48 21.14 -1.05 -16.35
CA THR A 48 22.31 -0.40 -16.93
C THR A 48 22.62 0.99 -16.34
N ASP A 49 21.69 1.57 -15.57
CA ASP A 49 21.84 2.87 -14.90
C ASP A 49 21.17 2.87 -13.51
N ASP A 50 21.95 2.61 -12.47
CA ASP A 50 21.47 2.54 -11.08
C ASP A 50 20.83 3.84 -10.56
N LYS A 51 21.08 4.98 -11.23
CA LYS A 51 20.49 6.27 -10.91
C LYS A 51 19.05 6.39 -11.40
N ASN A 52 18.69 5.67 -12.46
CA ASN A 52 17.32 5.57 -12.92
C ASN A 52 16.59 4.53 -12.07
N ARG A 53 16.01 5.01 -10.97
CA ARG A 53 15.28 4.18 -10.02
C ARG A 53 14.04 4.88 -9.50
N GLY A 54 13.01 4.10 -9.21
CA GLY A 54 11.84 4.62 -8.51
C GLY A 54 11.16 3.57 -7.63
N GLY A 55 10.72 4.03 -6.46
CA GLY A 55 10.09 3.18 -5.46
C GLY A 55 8.57 3.17 -5.57
N GLY A 56 7.97 2.09 -5.06
CA GLY A 56 6.53 2.02 -4.84
C GLY A 56 6.18 1.84 -3.36
N GLU A 57 4.89 2.00 -3.05
CA GLU A 57 4.36 1.79 -1.70
C GLU A 57 4.34 0.30 -1.32
N SER A 58 4.34 0.00 -0.01
CA SER A 58 3.99 -1.32 0.50
C SER A 58 2.59 -1.75 0.03
N ILE A 59 2.39 -3.04 -0.22
CA ILE A 59 1.16 -3.60 -0.76
C ILE A 59 0.67 -4.70 0.18
N THR A 60 -0.60 -4.66 0.58
CA THR A 60 -1.20 -5.78 1.34
C THR A 60 -1.61 -6.90 0.38
N PRO A 61 -1.75 -8.15 0.85
CA PRO A 61 -2.15 -9.25 -0.01
C PRO A 61 -3.39 -8.96 -0.87
N TYR A 62 -3.33 -9.30 -2.17
CA TYR A 62 -4.43 -9.09 -3.13
C TYR A 62 -4.90 -7.63 -3.22
N SER A 63 -3.97 -6.68 -3.24
CA SER A 63 -4.26 -5.25 -3.35
C SER A 63 -3.29 -4.53 -4.28
N ALA A 64 -3.49 -3.22 -4.45
CA ALA A 64 -2.57 -2.33 -5.13
C ALA A 64 -2.03 -1.28 -4.15
N GLY A 65 -0.79 -0.85 -4.36
CA GLY A 65 -0.18 0.27 -3.63
C GLY A 65 -0.62 1.63 -4.20
N GLY A 66 -0.28 2.69 -3.49
CA GLY A 66 -0.38 4.05 -3.99
C GLY A 66 0.53 4.31 -5.21
N ILE A 67 0.32 5.47 -5.82
CA ILE A 67 1.09 5.94 -6.98
C ILE A 67 2.23 6.83 -6.49
N MET A 68 3.46 6.47 -6.84
CA MET A 68 4.69 7.17 -6.46
C MET A 68 5.47 7.65 -7.69
N CYS A 69 6.43 8.55 -7.49
CA CYS A 69 7.26 9.12 -8.54
C CYS A 69 8.75 8.82 -8.30
N CYS A 70 9.58 8.56 -9.30
CA CYS A 70 9.28 8.26 -10.71
C CYS A 70 10.35 7.30 -11.28
N TYR A 71 10.06 6.65 -12.41
CA TYR A 71 11.03 5.88 -13.20
C TYR A 71 11.03 6.38 -14.65
N SER A 72 12.20 6.57 -15.23
CA SER A 72 12.32 7.08 -16.60
C SER A 72 12.44 5.95 -17.60
N VAL A 73 11.73 6.06 -18.72
CA VAL A 73 11.88 5.17 -19.90
C VAL A 73 12.09 6.00 -21.15
N PRO A 74 12.64 5.44 -22.25
CA PRO A 74 12.62 6.12 -23.54
C PRO A 74 11.22 6.58 -23.94
N LYS A 75 11.09 7.71 -24.64
CA LYS A 75 9.78 8.14 -25.17
C LYS A 75 9.25 7.15 -26.20
N LYS A 76 10.13 6.52 -26.96
CA LYS A 76 9.81 5.50 -27.97
C LYS A 76 10.31 4.16 -27.49
N TRP A 77 9.43 3.16 -27.50
CA TRP A 77 9.84 1.80 -27.14
C TRP A 77 10.87 1.26 -28.14
N GLN A 78 11.82 0.48 -27.61
CA GLN A 78 12.83 -0.25 -28.37
C GLN A 78 12.98 -1.67 -27.82
N GLU A 79 13.42 -2.59 -28.67
CA GLU A 79 13.64 -3.99 -28.30
C GLU A 79 14.77 -4.13 -27.26
N GLY A 80 14.62 -5.07 -26.32
CA GLY A 80 15.57 -5.29 -25.22
C GLY A 80 15.47 -4.29 -24.07
N LEU A 81 14.41 -3.47 -24.03
CA LEU A 81 14.14 -2.61 -22.88
C LEU A 81 13.66 -3.47 -21.70
N SER A 82 14.42 -3.49 -20.61
CA SER A 82 14.10 -4.25 -19.41
C SER A 82 14.30 -3.42 -18.14
N VAL A 83 13.77 -3.92 -17.03
CA VAL A 83 13.93 -3.35 -15.69
C VAL A 83 14.23 -4.44 -14.67
N ASP A 84 14.93 -4.09 -13.61
CA ASP A 84 15.07 -4.93 -12.43
C ASP A 84 14.05 -4.48 -11.37
N VAL A 85 13.12 -5.37 -11.03
CA VAL A 85 12.18 -5.19 -9.92
C VAL A 85 12.81 -5.78 -8.68
N VAL A 86 13.25 -4.91 -7.76
CA VAL A 86 13.79 -5.33 -6.47
C VAL A 86 12.69 -5.29 -5.43
N VAL A 87 12.39 -6.43 -4.81
CA VAL A 87 11.25 -6.62 -3.91
C VAL A 87 11.70 -7.17 -2.57
N SER A 88 11.09 -6.65 -1.49
CA SER A 88 11.19 -7.22 -0.14
C SER A 88 9.81 -7.69 0.31
N TYR A 89 9.72 -8.98 0.65
CA TYR A 89 8.49 -9.59 1.12
C TYR A 89 8.24 -9.33 2.62
N PRO A 90 6.98 -9.45 3.10
CA PRO A 90 6.67 -9.32 4.51
C PRO A 90 7.58 -10.17 5.42
N LEU A 91 7.89 -9.61 6.58
CA LEU A 91 8.65 -10.29 7.62
C LEU A 91 7.76 -11.32 8.31
N GLU A 92 8.38 -12.41 8.78
CA GLU A 92 7.68 -13.48 9.51
C GLU A 92 7.48 -13.07 10.98
N GLY A 93 6.34 -13.45 11.56
CA GLY A 93 6.00 -13.22 12.97
C GLY A 93 4.80 -12.32 13.17
N ASP A 94 4.11 -12.53 14.31
CA ASP A 94 2.93 -11.75 14.72
C ASP A 94 3.31 -10.61 15.66
N THR A 95 4.47 -10.72 16.33
CA THR A 95 4.99 -9.73 17.27
C THR A 95 6.09 -8.85 16.66
N THR A 96 6.43 -7.76 17.33
CA THR A 96 7.58 -6.91 16.93
C THR A 96 8.91 -7.66 17.05
N ASP A 97 9.07 -8.47 18.10
CA ASP A 97 10.32 -9.20 18.35
C ASP A 97 10.54 -10.30 17.31
N GLU A 98 9.49 -11.06 16.96
CA GLU A 98 9.57 -12.08 15.91
C GLU A 98 9.89 -11.46 14.55
N ARG A 99 9.24 -10.35 14.20
CA ARG A 99 9.53 -9.64 12.94
C ARG A 99 10.95 -9.08 12.92
N SER A 100 11.47 -8.61 14.05
CA SER A 100 12.86 -8.15 14.17
C SER A 100 13.84 -9.31 14.00
N ALA A 101 13.55 -10.47 14.57
CA ALA A 101 14.35 -11.68 14.37
C ALA A 101 14.32 -12.15 12.91
N SER A 102 13.15 -12.10 12.26
CA SER A 102 13.01 -12.42 10.83
C SER A 102 13.86 -11.48 9.96
N LEU A 103 13.86 -10.17 10.25
CA LEU A 103 14.69 -9.19 9.55
C LEU A 103 16.18 -9.51 9.71
N ALA A 104 16.65 -9.65 10.95
CA ALA A 104 18.06 -9.91 11.25
C ALA A 104 18.56 -11.21 10.58
N LYS A 105 17.72 -12.26 10.57
CA LYS A 105 18.02 -13.51 9.88
C LYS A 105 18.17 -13.31 8.37
N ARG A 106 17.20 -12.64 7.72
CA ARG A 106 17.24 -12.41 6.27
C ARG A 106 18.39 -11.51 5.85
N GLU A 107 18.75 -10.53 6.67
CA GLU A 107 19.93 -9.69 6.46
C GLU A 107 21.23 -10.49 6.56
N ALA A 108 21.39 -11.30 7.61
CA ALA A 108 22.58 -12.16 7.79
C ALA A 108 22.74 -13.19 6.66
N GLU A 109 21.63 -13.67 6.09
CA GLU A 109 21.64 -14.60 4.95
C GLU A 109 21.76 -13.90 3.59
N GLY A 110 21.70 -12.56 3.52
CA GLY A 110 21.69 -11.82 2.26
C GLY A 110 20.43 -12.04 1.41
N LYS A 111 19.30 -12.41 2.04
CA LYS A 111 18.02 -12.76 1.38
C LYS A 111 16.91 -11.76 1.69
N LEU A 112 17.26 -10.52 2.04
CA LEU A 112 16.27 -9.50 2.37
C LEU A 112 15.46 -9.05 1.14
N ASN A 113 16.12 -9.02 -0.01
CA ASN A 113 15.55 -8.59 -1.28
C ASN A 113 15.71 -9.69 -2.32
N GLU A 114 14.75 -9.73 -3.24
CA GLU A 114 14.84 -10.51 -4.47
C GLU A 114 14.82 -9.55 -5.66
N THR A 115 15.61 -9.87 -6.68
CA THR A 115 15.63 -9.11 -7.94
C THR A 115 14.99 -9.96 -9.02
N ILE A 116 13.94 -9.42 -9.62
CA ILE A 116 13.24 -10.03 -10.75
C ILE A 116 13.56 -9.19 -11.98
N HIS A 117 14.26 -9.79 -12.95
CA HIS A 117 14.52 -9.14 -14.23
C HIS A 117 13.29 -9.26 -15.12
N VAL A 118 12.78 -8.14 -15.62
CA VAL A 118 11.51 -8.09 -16.36
C VAL A 118 11.68 -7.28 -17.65
N GLU A 119 11.34 -7.89 -18.77
CA GLU A 119 11.23 -7.19 -20.06
C GLU A 119 10.05 -6.20 -20.01
N VAL A 120 10.26 -4.99 -20.54
CA VAL A 120 9.22 -3.98 -20.68
C VAL A 120 8.51 -4.19 -22.02
N PRO A 121 7.23 -4.60 -22.03
CA PRO A 121 6.49 -4.78 -23.26
C PRO A 121 6.34 -3.46 -24.03
N LYS A 122 6.07 -3.58 -25.33
CA LYS A 122 5.83 -2.43 -26.19
C LYS A 122 4.68 -1.56 -25.66
N TYR A 123 4.94 -0.26 -25.57
CA TYR A 123 3.97 0.73 -25.10
C TYR A 123 3.61 1.77 -26.16
N GLU A 124 2.52 2.49 -25.91
CA GLU A 124 2.12 3.64 -26.73
C GLU A 124 3.21 4.70 -26.77
N THR A 125 3.50 5.22 -27.96
CA THR A 125 4.49 6.28 -28.15
C THR A 125 3.80 7.64 -28.29
N PRO A 126 4.21 8.68 -27.55
CA PRO A 126 5.28 8.66 -26.54
C PRO A 126 4.85 7.97 -25.23
N ALA A 127 5.81 7.36 -24.54
CA ALA A 127 5.63 6.82 -23.20
C ALA A 127 5.03 7.88 -22.27
N LYS A 128 4.02 7.47 -21.49
CA LYS A 128 3.29 8.33 -20.57
C LYS A 128 2.55 7.48 -19.53
N GLY A 129 2.30 8.08 -18.37
CA GLY A 129 1.47 7.47 -17.34
C GLY A 129 2.26 6.74 -16.29
N THR A 130 1.95 5.47 -16.12
CA THR A 130 2.37 4.66 -14.98
C THR A 130 3.08 3.41 -15.46
N LEU A 131 4.21 3.10 -14.83
CA LEU A 131 4.81 1.79 -14.80
C LEU A 131 4.10 0.95 -13.74
N TRP A 132 3.23 0.05 -14.20
CA TRP A 132 2.52 -0.90 -13.36
C TRP A 132 3.41 -2.12 -13.13
N VAL A 133 3.79 -2.37 -11.88
CA VAL A 133 4.48 -3.61 -11.48
C VAL A 133 3.42 -4.62 -11.02
N GLN A 134 3.29 -5.74 -11.71
CA GLN A 134 2.33 -6.78 -11.38
C GLN A 134 3.08 -7.95 -10.74
N PHE A 135 2.95 -8.11 -9.42
CA PHE A 135 3.54 -9.24 -8.70
C PHE A 135 2.66 -10.48 -8.88
N LEU A 136 3.26 -11.56 -9.37
CA LEU A 136 2.60 -12.80 -9.74
C LEU A 136 3.03 -13.94 -8.80
N PRO A 137 2.29 -15.07 -8.78
CA PRO A 137 2.70 -16.27 -8.08
C PRO A 137 4.13 -16.72 -8.43
N ASP A 138 4.70 -17.56 -7.56
CA ASP A 138 6.06 -18.10 -7.72
C ASP A 138 7.16 -17.03 -7.82
N LYS A 139 6.93 -15.87 -7.19
CA LYS A 139 7.85 -14.73 -7.13
C LYS A 139 8.23 -14.19 -8.51
N GLN A 140 7.27 -14.23 -9.43
CA GLN A 140 7.39 -13.61 -10.74
C GLN A 140 6.83 -12.20 -10.71
N ALA A 141 7.21 -11.38 -11.69
CA ALA A 141 6.63 -10.06 -11.89
C ALA A 141 6.57 -9.72 -13.38
N ASN A 142 5.53 -8.98 -13.75
CA ASN A 142 5.42 -8.30 -15.04
C ASN A 142 5.48 -6.79 -14.82
N VAL A 143 5.86 -6.06 -15.87
CA VAL A 143 5.72 -4.60 -15.89
C VAL A 143 4.94 -4.15 -17.12
N VAL A 144 4.14 -3.08 -16.96
CA VAL A 144 3.32 -2.53 -18.04
C VAL A 144 3.36 -1.01 -17.99
N VAL A 145 3.71 -0.36 -19.08
CA VAL A 145 3.61 1.11 -19.20
C VAL A 145 2.24 1.46 -19.75
N SER A 146 1.41 2.15 -18.96
CA SER A 146 0.07 2.57 -19.38
C SER A 146 -0.47 3.74 -18.55
N ASN A 147 -1.31 4.56 -19.20
CA ASN A 147 -2.20 5.51 -18.51
C ASN A 147 -3.48 4.85 -17.94
N LEU A 148 -3.72 3.60 -18.29
CA LEU A 148 -4.92 2.87 -17.93
C LEU A 148 -4.62 1.98 -16.72
N SER A 149 -5.59 1.83 -15.82
CA SER A 149 -5.52 0.86 -14.73
C SER A 149 -5.78 -0.57 -15.23
N PRO A 150 -5.32 -1.61 -14.50
CA PRO A 150 -5.48 -3.01 -14.91
C PRO A 150 -6.92 -3.46 -15.19
N ASP A 151 -7.91 -2.84 -14.55
CA ASP A 151 -9.33 -3.12 -14.75
C ASP A 151 -9.95 -2.44 -15.98
N HIS A 152 -9.21 -1.56 -16.65
CA HIS A 152 -9.66 -0.96 -17.90
C HIS A 152 -9.63 -2.00 -19.03
N LYS A 153 -10.71 -2.07 -19.83
CA LYS A 153 -10.84 -3.03 -20.94
C LYS A 153 -9.65 -3.00 -21.93
N ASP A 154 -9.14 -1.80 -22.18
CA ASP A 154 -8.04 -1.53 -23.13
C ASP A 154 -6.65 -1.52 -22.45
N PHE A 155 -6.56 -1.96 -21.18
CA PHE A 155 -5.25 -2.12 -20.54
C PHE A 155 -4.37 -3.07 -21.36
N PRO A 156 -3.12 -2.67 -21.69
CA PRO A 156 -2.28 -3.43 -22.62
C PRO A 156 -1.59 -4.64 -21.98
N GLY A 157 -1.61 -4.77 -20.66
CA GLY A 157 -1.02 -5.91 -19.95
C GLY A 157 -1.81 -7.20 -20.14
N GLU A 158 -1.10 -8.33 -20.07
CA GLU A 158 -1.69 -9.67 -20.15
C GLU A 158 -2.56 -9.97 -18.93
N VAL A 159 -2.11 -9.59 -17.74
CA VAL A 159 -2.88 -9.71 -16.49
C VAL A 159 -3.76 -8.47 -16.35
N LYS A 160 -5.07 -8.70 -16.33
CA LYS A 160 -6.12 -7.67 -16.29
C LYS A 160 -7.03 -7.85 -15.08
N GLY A 161 -7.73 -6.77 -14.73
CA GLY A 161 -8.61 -6.71 -13.57
C GLY A 161 -7.84 -6.42 -12.28
N TRP A 162 -8.57 -6.12 -11.21
CA TRP A 162 -8.01 -6.06 -9.87
C TRP A 162 -7.75 -7.47 -9.32
N PRO A 163 -6.75 -7.64 -8.45
CA PRO A 163 -6.45 -8.95 -7.86
C PRO A 163 -7.67 -9.48 -7.10
N VAL A 164 -7.99 -10.74 -7.33
CA VAL A 164 -9.09 -11.43 -6.65
C VAL A 164 -8.49 -12.30 -5.55
N PRO A 165 -8.86 -12.08 -4.27
CA PRO A 165 -8.37 -12.91 -3.19
C PRO A 165 -8.70 -14.39 -3.39
N SER A 166 -7.78 -15.29 -3.00
CA SER A 166 -8.04 -16.73 -2.97
C SER A 166 -9.05 -17.09 -1.87
N ASP A 167 -9.70 -18.25 -2.00
CA ASP A 167 -10.58 -18.77 -0.95
C ASP A 167 -9.83 -19.02 0.36
N GLU A 168 -8.60 -19.52 0.28
CA GLU A 168 -7.74 -19.73 1.44
C GLU A 168 -7.45 -18.40 2.15
N TYR A 169 -7.12 -17.35 1.41
CA TYR A 169 -6.90 -16.04 1.99
C TYR A 169 -8.18 -15.46 2.60
N ARG A 170 -9.31 -15.52 1.90
CA ARG A 170 -10.60 -15.08 2.45
C ARG A 170 -10.93 -15.78 3.77
N LYS A 171 -10.74 -17.10 3.82
CA LYS A 171 -10.94 -17.89 5.03
C LYS A 171 -9.99 -17.48 6.15
N LYS A 172 -8.71 -17.28 5.86
CA LYS A 172 -7.72 -16.78 6.83
C LYS A 172 -8.14 -15.43 7.44
N ILE A 173 -8.63 -14.51 6.61
CA ILE A 173 -9.12 -13.20 7.09
C ILE A 173 -10.39 -13.37 7.94
N ALA A 174 -11.32 -14.22 7.53
CA ALA A 174 -12.53 -14.52 8.29
C ALA A 174 -12.20 -15.13 9.66
N ASP A 175 -11.30 -16.11 9.72
CA ASP A 175 -10.88 -16.76 10.98
C ASP A 175 -10.23 -15.75 11.94
N ARG A 176 -9.41 -14.82 11.42
CA ARG A 176 -8.84 -13.73 12.21
C ARG A 176 -9.92 -12.81 12.75
N GLU A 177 -10.86 -12.38 11.91
CA GLU A 177 -11.95 -11.49 12.36
C GLU A 177 -12.86 -12.17 13.38
N ILE A 178 -13.16 -13.47 13.21
CA ILE A 178 -13.92 -14.25 14.19
C ILE A 178 -13.17 -14.28 15.54
N LYS A 179 -11.86 -14.50 15.52
CA LYS A 179 -11.03 -14.51 16.74
C LYS A 179 -11.04 -13.16 17.44
N ASP A 180 -10.83 -12.09 16.68
CA ASP A 180 -10.78 -10.72 17.21
C ASP A 180 -12.14 -10.28 17.75
N ALA A 181 -13.22 -10.52 17.00
CA ALA A 181 -14.59 -10.26 17.43
C ALA A 181 -14.96 -11.07 18.68
N SER A 182 -14.59 -12.36 18.75
CA SER A 182 -14.85 -13.19 19.93
C SER A 182 -14.14 -12.64 21.17
N SER A 183 -12.91 -12.16 21.00
CA SER A 183 -12.13 -11.54 22.07
C SER A 183 -12.78 -10.23 22.55
N ARG A 184 -13.29 -9.41 21.62
CA ARG A 184 -14.05 -8.19 21.95
C ARG A 184 -15.34 -8.50 22.70
N VAL A 185 -16.14 -9.47 22.22
CA VAL A 185 -17.38 -9.90 22.89
C VAL A 185 -17.10 -10.34 24.33
N ALA A 186 -16.07 -11.16 24.55
CA ALA A 186 -15.71 -11.62 25.89
C ALA A 186 -15.31 -10.46 26.82
N ALA A 187 -14.51 -9.52 26.33
CA ALA A 187 -14.11 -8.34 27.10
C ALA A 187 -15.31 -7.42 27.40
N THR A 188 -16.15 -7.14 26.40
CA THR A 188 -17.32 -6.27 26.56
C THR A 188 -18.36 -6.88 27.50
N LYS A 189 -18.60 -8.20 27.46
CA LYS A 189 -19.49 -8.88 28.41
C LYS A 189 -18.96 -8.77 29.85
N LYS A 190 -17.65 -8.93 30.05
CA LYS A 190 -17.02 -8.74 31.36
C LYS A 190 -17.22 -7.31 31.89
N ASP A 191 -17.03 -6.31 31.04
CA ASP A 191 -17.27 -4.90 31.41
C ASP A 191 -18.74 -4.64 31.76
N LEU A 192 -19.66 -5.21 30.98
CA LEU A 192 -21.10 -5.11 31.22
C LEU A 192 -21.49 -5.71 32.58
N ASP A 193 -20.97 -6.88 32.91
CA ASP A 193 -21.19 -7.54 34.20
C ASP A 193 -20.63 -6.71 35.36
N ALA A 194 -19.43 -6.12 35.19
CA ALA A 194 -18.82 -5.25 36.19
C ALA A 194 -19.65 -3.97 36.43
N ILE A 195 -20.14 -3.32 35.36
CA ILE A 195 -21.00 -2.14 35.45
C ILE A 195 -22.30 -2.48 36.17
N ARG A 196 -22.93 -3.62 35.85
CA ARG A 196 -24.15 -4.10 36.51
C ARG A 196 -23.93 -4.46 37.97
N ALA A 197 -22.74 -4.91 38.32
CA ALA A 197 -22.32 -5.14 39.71
C ALA A 197 -21.97 -3.85 40.47
N GLY A 198 -22.00 -2.69 39.81
CA GLY A 198 -21.71 -1.39 40.43
C GLY A 198 -20.21 -1.07 40.52
N ASP A 199 -19.36 -1.69 39.70
CA ASP A 199 -17.94 -1.38 39.66
C ASP A 199 -17.70 0.01 39.04
N GLU A 200 -17.44 0.99 39.91
CA GLU A 200 -17.18 2.36 39.48
C GLU A 200 -15.87 2.51 38.67
N SER A 201 -14.91 1.59 38.81
CA SER A 201 -13.61 1.71 38.12
C SER A 201 -13.78 1.60 36.61
N VAL A 202 -14.55 0.61 36.15
CA VAL A 202 -14.88 0.40 34.74
C VAL A 202 -15.66 1.60 34.18
N VAL A 203 -16.67 2.09 34.91
CA VAL A 203 -17.46 3.26 34.50
C VAL A 203 -16.58 4.51 34.35
N LYS A 204 -15.67 4.75 35.31
CA LYS A 204 -14.74 5.89 35.28
C LYS A 204 -13.77 5.79 34.10
N ASP A 205 -13.31 4.59 33.76
CA ASP A 205 -12.45 4.38 32.59
C ASP A 205 -13.18 4.67 31.29
N TYR A 206 -14.41 4.18 31.10
CA TYR A 206 -15.23 4.51 29.94
C TYR A 206 -15.50 6.01 29.84
N TRP A 207 -15.83 6.67 30.97
CA TRP A 207 -16.01 8.11 31.01
C TRP A 207 -14.75 8.87 30.56
N ARG A 208 -13.57 8.50 31.09
CA ARG A 208 -12.29 9.10 30.72
C ARG A 208 -11.99 8.93 29.24
N ILE A 209 -12.17 7.72 28.70
CA ILE A 209 -11.93 7.43 27.28
C ILE A 209 -12.90 8.23 26.40
N ARG A 210 -14.19 8.25 26.75
CA ARG A 210 -15.22 8.96 25.97
C ARG A 210 -15.07 10.47 26.03
N LYS A 211 -14.63 11.06 27.16
CA LYS A 211 -14.28 12.49 27.20
C LYS A 211 -13.20 12.85 26.17
N LYS A 212 -12.28 11.94 25.89
CA LYS A 212 -11.21 12.14 24.91
C LYS A 212 -11.65 11.87 23.47
N THR A 213 -12.48 10.84 23.27
CA THR A 213 -12.79 10.30 21.94
C THR A 213 -14.13 10.79 21.37
N ALA A 214 -15.07 11.16 22.23
CA ALA A 214 -16.42 11.61 21.90
C ALA A 214 -16.89 12.72 22.86
N PRO A 215 -16.21 13.87 22.92
CA PRO A 215 -16.52 14.93 23.90
C PRO A 215 -17.95 15.46 23.78
N ASP A 216 -18.47 15.60 22.57
CA ASP A 216 -19.83 16.12 22.31
C ASP A 216 -20.93 15.16 22.76
N GLU A 217 -20.65 13.85 22.72
CA GLU A 217 -21.54 12.81 23.23
C GLU A 217 -21.62 12.88 24.76
N ILE A 218 -20.46 13.08 25.41
CA ILE A 218 -20.33 13.10 26.86
C ILE A 218 -20.83 14.39 27.51
N ALA A 219 -20.74 15.54 26.81
CA ALA A 219 -21.16 16.83 27.33
C ALA A 219 -22.64 16.90 27.79
N LYS A 220 -23.46 15.92 27.37
CA LYS A 220 -24.89 15.80 27.72
C LYS A 220 -25.12 15.24 29.13
N PHE A 221 -24.09 14.67 29.74
CA PHE A 221 -24.14 14.00 31.05
C PHE A 221 -23.41 14.83 32.11
N SER A 222 -23.87 14.78 33.35
CA SER A 222 -23.30 15.55 34.46
C SER A 222 -22.00 14.94 35.02
N GLY A 223 -21.71 13.69 34.70
CA GLY A 223 -20.54 12.97 35.22
C GLY A 223 -20.60 11.48 34.94
N TRP A 224 -19.54 10.76 35.34
CA TRP A 224 -19.48 9.29 35.25
C TRP A 224 -20.55 8.60 36.11
N SER A 225 -21.05 9.25 37.15
CA SER A 225 -22.12 8.75 38.02
C SER A 225 -23.52 9.21 37.59
N ASP A 226 -23.67 9.94 36.48
CA ASP A 226 -24.98 10.34 35.96
C ASP A 226 -25.79 9.07 35.59
N PRO A 227 -26.97 8.83 36.18
CA PRO A 227 -27.77 7.64 35.88
C PRO A 227 -28.13 7.50 34.39
N ARG A 228 -28.24 8.62 33.67
CA ARG A 228 -28.48 8.63 32.22
C ARG A 228 -27.25 8.16 31.46
N PHE A 229 -26.04 8.47 31.94
CA PHE A 229 -24.79 7.98 31.37
C PHE A 229 -24.63 6.48 31.61
N LEU A 230 -24.93 5.99 32.82
CA LEU A 230 -24.88 4.56 33.13
C LEU A 230 -25.78 3.74 32.22
N LYS A 231 -27.04 4.17 32.06
CA LYS A 231 -27.99 3.52 31.14
C LYS A 231 -27.56 3.60 29.68
N TYR A 232 -26.98 4.73 29.29
CA TYR A 232 -26.43 4.91 27.94
C TYR A 232 -25.26 3.96 27.68
N LEU A 233 -24.33 3.87 28.63
CA LEU A 233 -23.15 3.02 28.55
C LEU A 233 -23.55 1.54 28.47
N GLU A 234 -24.44 1.08 29.35
CA GLU A 234 -24.94 -0.30 29.33
C GLU A 234 -25.52 -0.66 27.96
N LYS A 235 -26.44 0.16 27.45
CA LYS A 235 -27.05 -0.04 26.13
C LYS A 235 -26.03 -0.01 24.98
N SER A 236 -25.01 0.83 25.08
CA SER A 236 -23.95 0.88 24.07
C SER A 236 -23.13 -0.41 24.07
N LEU A 237 -22.79 -0.95 25.24
CA LEU A 237 -22.02 -2.19 25.35
C LEU A 237 -22.83 -3.41 24.88
N GLU A 238 -24.12 -3.48 25.22
CA GLU A 238 -25.04 -4.48 24.69
C GLU A 238 -25.08 -4.46 23.15
N TRP A 239 -25.21 -3.27 22.56
CA TRP A 239 -25.19 -3.12 21.11
C TRP A 239 -23.88 -3.60 20.46
N TYR A 240 -22.72 -3.33 21.09
CA TYR A 240 -21.43 -3.83 20.59
C TYR A 240 -21.35 -5.36 20.64
N VAL A 241 -21.87 -5.98 21.71
CA VAL A 241 -21.94 -7.44 21.83
C VAL A 241 -22.82 -8.02 20.73
N GLU A 242 -24.05 -7.55 20.58
CA GLU A 242 -24.99 -8.03 19.56
C GLU A 242 -24.42 -7.91 18.14
N ARG A 243 -23.81 -6.77 17.83
CA ARG A 243 -23.18 -6.53 16.53
C ARG A 243 -22.05 -7.51 16.26
N ASP A 244 -21.15 -7.70 17.22
CA ASP A 244 -19.98 -8.57 17.03
C ASP A 244 -20.37 -10.05 17.01
N GLU A 245 -21.37 -10.48 17.80
CA GLU A 245 -21.93 -11.84 17.73
C GLU A 245 -22.58 -12.12 16.37
N LYS A 246 -23.37 -11.17 15.85
CA LYS A 246 -23.95 -11.29 14.51
C LYS A 246 -22.88 -11.37 13.43
N ASN A 247 -21.81 -10.56 13.53
CA ASN A 247 -20.70 -10.61 12.59
C ASN A 247 -19.99 -11.97 12.61
N ILE A 248 -19.79 -12.54 13.81
CA ILE A 248 -19.22 -13.89 13.96
C ILE A 248 -20.11 -14.93 13.29
N GLU A 249 -21.43 -14.90 13.52
CA GLU A 249 -22.38 -15.83 12.91
C GLU A 249 -22.36 -15.72 11.37
N ASP A 250 -22.42 -14.50 10.84
CA ASP A 250 -22.39 -14.24 9.40
C ASP A 250 -21.10 -14.76 8.76
N LEU A 251 -19.94 -14.53 9.39
CA LEU A 251 -18.64 -15.02 8.90
C LEU A 251 -18.55 -16.55 8.96
N LYS A 252 -19.00 -17.16 10.05
CA LYS A 252 -19.04 -18.63 10.19
C LYS A 252 -19.89 -19.26 9.10
N ARG A 253 -21.10 -18.73 8.86
CA ARG A 253 -22.00 -19.24 7.82
C ARG A 253 -21.39 -19.24 6.42
N VAL A 254 -20.49 -18.30 6.12
CA VAL A 254 -19.88 -18.16 4.79
C VAL A 254 -18.58 -18.97 4.66
N TYR A 255 -17.79 -19.08 5.73
CA TYR A 255 -16.40 -19.55 5.66
C TYR A 255 -16.07 -20.79 6.51
N GLN A 256 -17.02 -21.28 7.32
CA GLN A 256 -16.86 -22.48 8.18
C GLN A 256 -17.97 -23.49 7.92
#